data_AF-A0A0C2IFY7-F1
#
_entry.id   AF-A0A0C2IFY7-F1
#
_cell.length_a   1.000
_cell.length_b   1.000
_cell.length_c   1.000
_cell.angle_alpha   90.00
_cell.angle_beta   90.00
_cell.angle_gamma   90.00
#
_symmetry.space_group_name_H-M   'P 1'
#
loop_
_entity.id
_entity.type
_entity.pdbx_description
1 polymer ?
#
loop_
_entity_poly.entity_id
_entity_poly.type
_entity_poly.pdbx_seq_one_letter_code
_entity_poly.pdbx_strand_id
1 'polypeptide(L)'
;MSSSDEDYMSPEILGKLKDTGSDLPRKHQRDIMVYKKTKRENFKNSRVGKKILEEERQKELMETKISSDNIGFKMLEKMGYKPGTSLGTRGSKITSYQNKD
;
A
#
# COMPACT_ATOMS: atom_id res chain seq x y z
N MET A 1 -7.91 -4.75 -34.75
CA MET A 1 -8.01 -4.13 -33.41
C MET A 1 -9.30 -4.65 -32.80
N SER A 2 -9.25 -5.31 -31.64
CA SER A 2 -10.46 -5.80 -30.97
C SER A 2 -11.29 -4.56 -30.62
N SER A 3 -12.51 -4.52 -31.12
CA SER A 3 -13.46 -3.46 -30.78
C SER A 3 -13.60 -3.41 -29.27
N SER A 4 -13.82 -2.22 -28.76
CA SER A 4 -13.99 -1.88 -27.35
C SER A 4 -15.29 -2.48 -26.82
N ASP A 5 -15.31 -3.81 -26.74
CA ASP A 5 -16.42 -4.62 -26.27
C ASP A 5 -16.68 -4.21 -24.82
N GLU A 6 -17.87 -3.65 -24.60
CA GLU A 6 -18.42 -3.31 -23.29
C GLU A 6 -18.05 -4.41 -22.29
N ASP A 7 -17.27 -4.03 -21.28
CA ASP A 7 -16.69 -5.00 -20.35
C ASP A 7 -17.83 -5.78 -19.70
N TYR A 8 -18.01 -7.02 -20.16
CA TYR A 8 -19.17 -7.87 -19.87
C TYR A 8 -19.29 -8.19 -18.37
N MET A 9 -18.24 -7.90 -17.59
CA MET A 9 -18.22 -7.99 -16.13
C MET A 9 -18.09 -6.62 -15.43
N SER A 10 -18.40 -5.53 -16.12
CA SER A 10 -18.43 -4.20 -15.52
C SER A 10 -19.44 -4.12 -14.37
N PRO A 11 -19.18 -3.29 -13.34
CA PRO A 11 -20.11 -3.06 -12.25
C PRO A 11 -21.46 -2.46 -12.71
N GLU A 12 -21.49 -1.78 -13.86
CA GLU A 12 -22.70 -1.25 -14.47
C GLU A 12 -23.61 -2.36 -15.04
N ILE A 13 -23.04 -3.43 -15.59
CA ILE A 13 -23.79 -4.60 -16.08
C ILE A 13 -24.16 -5.50 -14.90
N LEU A 14 -23.20 -5.80 -14.01
CA LEU A 14 -23.43 -6.66 -12.84
C LEU A 14 -24.39 -6.04 -11.81
N GLY A 15 -24.40 -4.71 -11.66
CA GLY A 15 -25.29 -4.01 -10.73
C GLY A 15 -26.76 -3.97 -11.18
N LYS A 16 -27.04 -4.19 -12.47
CA LYS A 16 -28.40 -4.28 -13.02
C LYS A 16 -29.03 -5.67 -12.79
N LEU A 17 -28.24 -6.68 -12.45
CA LEU A 17 -28.73 -8.03 -12.15
C LEU A 17 -29.33 -8.06 -10.75
N LYS A 18 -30.60 -8.47 -10.65
CA LYS A 18 -31.27 -8.67 -9.37
C LYS A 18 -30.72 -9.93 -8.71
N ASP A 19 -30.24 -9.83 -7.48
CA ASP A 19 -29.74 -10.97 -6.71
C ASP A 19 -30.95 -11.89 -6.38
N THR A 20 -31.25 -12.87 -7.21
CA THR A 20 -32.36 -13.84 -7.04
C THR A 20 -32.03 -14.92 -5.99
N GLY A 21 -31.27 -14.56 -4.96
CA GLY A 21 -30.91 -15.46 -3.86
C GLY A 21 -32.10 -15.95 -3.01
N SER A 22 -33.32 -15.54 -3.36
CA SER A 22 -34.57 -15.93 -2.70
C SER A 22 -34.91 -17.41 -2.83
N ASP A 23 -34.43 -18.08 -3.88
CA ASP A 23 -34.86 -19.44 -4.21
C ASP A 23 -34.01 -20.52 -3.53
N LEU A 24 -32.94 -20.11 -2.85
CA LEU A 24 -32.10 -21.00 -2.06
C LEU A 24 -32.76 -21.29 -0.71
N PRO A 25 -32.69 -22.53 -0.20
CA PRO A 25 -33.20 -22.86 1.13
C PRO A 25 -32.53 -21.99 2.21
N ARG A 26 -33.29 -21.58 3.23
CA ARG A 26 -32.85 -20.64 4.30
C ARG A 26 -31.51 -20.99 4.98
N LYS A 27 -31.10 -22.26 4.98
CA LYS A 27 -29.79 -22.68 5.50
C LYS A 27 -28.66 -22.19 4.59
N HIS A 28 -28.77 -22.39 3.28
CA HIS A 28 -27.78 -21.95 2.30
C HIS A 28 -27.66 -20.42 2.23
N GLN A 29 -28.77 -19.70 2.41
CA GLN A 29 -28.72 -18.23 2.50
C GLN A 29 -27.88 -17.75 3.69
N ARG A 30 -27.98 -18.42 4.85
CA ARG A 30 -27.14 -18.10 6.02
C ARG A 30 -25.67 -18.42 5.77
N ASP A 31 -25.37 -19.58 5.18
CA ASP A 31 -23.99 -19.99 4.89
C ASP A 31 -23.31 -19.00 3.93
N ILE A 32 -24.02 -18.54 2.89
CA ILE A 32 -23.54 -17.53 1.95
C ILE A 32 -23.31 -16.19 2.66
N MET A 33 -24.21 -15.78 3.56
CA MET A 33 -24.07 -14.53 4.32
C MET A 33 -22.85 -14.58 5.24
N VAL A 34 -22.65 -15.69 5.95
CA VAL A 34 -21.48 -15.92 6.81
C VAL A 34 -20.20 -15.95 5.99
N TYR A 35 -20.18 -16.63 4.83
CA TYR A 35 -19.05 -16.64 3.92
C TYR A 35 -18.71 -15.23 3.39
N LYS A 36 -19.72 -14.45 2.95
CA LYS A 36 -19.52 -13.07 2.50
C LYS A 36 -18.95 -12.19 3.62
N LYS A 37 -19.43 -12.36 4.87
CA LYS A 37 -18.95 -11.61 6.03
C LYS A 37 -17.49 -11.96 6.37
N THR A 38 -17.18 -13.24 6.51
CA THR A 38 -15.82 -13.73 6.81
C THR A 38 -14.81 -13.34 5.73
N LYS A 39 -15.17 -13.44 4.45
CA LYS A 39 -14.31 -13.01 3.33
C LYS A 39 -14.00 -11.51 3.39
N ARG A 40 -14.98 -10.67 3.73
CA ARG A 40 -14.77 -9.21 3.90
C ARG A 40 -13.86 -8.90 5.09
N GLU A 41 -14.05 -9.59 6.22
CA GLU A 41 -13.22 -9.42 7.41
C GLU A 41 -11.77 -9.90 7.16
N ASN A 42 -11.58 -11.07 6.53
CA ASN A 42 -10.27 -11.57 6.14
C ASN A 42 -9.54 -10.62 5.18
N PHE A 43 -10.25 -10.03 4.21
CA PHE A 43 -9.67 -9.05 3.29
C PHE A 43 -9.25 -7.75 4.00
N LYS A 44 -10.03 -7.28 4.98
CA LYS A 44 -9.66 -6.13 5.82
C LYS A 44 -8.44 -6.44 6.68
N ASN A 45 -8.43 -7.60 7.35
CA ASN A 45 -7.34 -8.02 8.23
C ASN A 45 -6.02 -8.22 7.46
N SER A 46 -6.08 -8.78 6.25
CA SER A 46 -4.90 -8.90 5.36
C SER A 46 -4.29 -7.55 5.00
N ARG A 47 -5.11 -6.51 4.81
CA ARG A 47 -4.62 -5.16 4.53
C ARG A 47 -3.98 -4.51 5.75
N VAL A 48 -4.53 -4.74 6.94
CA VAL A 48 -3.96 -4.24 8.21
C VAL A 48 -2.57 -4.84 8.42
N GLY A 49 -2.41 -6.16 8.24
CA GLY A 49 -1.10 -6.81 8.36
C GLY A 49 -0.04 -6.27 7.40
N LYS A 50 -0.42 -5.96 6.15
CA LYS A 50 0.51 -5.38 5.16
C LYS A 50 0.97 -3.96 5.53
N LYS A 51 0.07 -3.14 6.07
CA LYS A 51 0.42 -1.77 6.52
C LYS A 51 1.42 -1.81 7.67
N ILE A 52 1.16 -2.66 8.67
CA ILE A 52 2.04 -2.79 9.84
C ILE A 52 3.42 -3.29 9.41
N LEU A 53 3.48 -4.31 8.53
CA LEU A 53 4.75 -4.82 7.99
C LEU A 53 5.54 -3.74 7.24
N GLU A 54 4.86 -2.90 6.45
CA GLU A 54 5.51 -1.81 5.71
C GLU A 54 6.03 -0.72 6.64
N GLU A 55 5.27 -0.36 7.69
CA GLU A 55 5.70 0.58 8.73
C GLU A 55 6.90 0.04 9.52
N GLU A 56 6.92 -1.25 9.89
CA GLU A 56 8.05 -1.90 10.54
C GLU A 56 9.28 -1.89 9.63
N ARG A 57 9.13 -2.30 8.36
CA ARG A 57 10.22 -2.24 7.38
C ARG A 57 10.73 -0.81 7.18
N GLN A 58 9.84 0.18 7.18
CA GLN A 58 10.23 1.58 7.05
C GLN A 58 11.05 2.04 8.25
N LYS A 59 10.63 1.68 9.48
CA LYS A 59 11.38 2.00 10.71
C LYS A 59 12.75 1.36 10.70
N GLU A 60 12.83 0.07 10.37
CA GLU A 60 14.11 -0.64 10.22
C GLU A 60 15.02 0.07 9.23
N LEU A 61 14.49 0.45 8.06
CA LEU A 61 15.25 1.17 7.04
C LEU A 61 15.69 2.57 7.48
N MET A 62 14.90 3.26 8.31
CA MET A 62 15.28 4.57 8.86
C MET A 62 16.37 4.45 9.93
N GLU A 63 16.36 3.38 10.72
CA GLU A 63 17.40 3.12 11.72
C GLU A 63 18.72 2.65 11.08
N THR A 64 18.63 1.91 9.97
CA THR A 64 19.83 1.48 9.23
C THR A 64 20.49 2.66 8.52
N LYS A 65 21.75 2.96 8.88
CA LYS A 65 22.57 3.92 8.14
C LYS A 65 22.83 3.39 6.73
N ILE A 66 22.73 4.27 5.73
CA ILE A 66 23.12 3.97 4.34
C ILE A 66 24.61 3.60 4.35
N SER A 67 24.95 2.47 3.71
CA SER A 67 26.34 2.02 3.61
C SER A 67 27.21 3.04 2.87
N SER A 68 28.46 3.22 3.33
CA SER A 68 29.46 4.04 2.67
C SER A 68 29.81 3.56 1.26
N ASP A 69 29.50 2.30 0.94
CA ASP A 69 29.70 1.74 -0.39
C ASP A 69 28.64 2.12 -1.41
N ASN A 70 27.54 2.74 -0.97
CA ASN A 70 26.52 3.23 -1.88
C ASN A 70 27.08 4.33 -2.80
N ILE A 71 26.82 4.19 -4.11
CA ILE A 71 27.29 5.12 -5.14
C ILE A 71 26.85 6.57 -4.84
N GLY A 72 25.61 6.75 -4.38
CA GLY A 72 25.08 8.06 -4.00
C GLY A 72 25.79 8.65 -2.78
N PHE A 73 26.13 7.83 -1.78
CA PHE A 73 26.90 8.29 -0.62
C PHE A 73 28.32 8.73 -1.03
N LYS A 74 29.00 7.93 -1.87
CA LYS A 74 30.32 8.30 -2.42
C LYS A 74 30.28 9.58 -3.24
N MET A 75 29.20 9.79 -4.00
CA MET A 75 29.00 11.03 -4.76
C MET A 75 28.80 12.23 -3.83
N LEU A 76 27.97 12.10 -2.80
CA LEU A 76 27.78 13.14 -1.78
C LEU A 76 29.10 13.48 -1.10
N GLU A 77 29.86 12.47 -0.69
CA GLU A 77 31.18 12.64 -0.05
C GLU A 77 32.16 13.39 -0.96
N LYS A 78 32.22 13.04 -2.26
CA LYS A 78 33.01 13.77 -3.26
C LYS A 78 32.59 15.22 -3.44
N MET A 79 31.31 15.54 -3.24
CA MET A 79 30.78 16.90 -3.25
C MET A 79 31.01 17.65 -1.94
N GLY A 80 31.68 17.03 -0.96
CA GLY A 80 32.04 17.64 0.32
C GLY A 80 31.05 17.36 1.46
N TYR A 81 30.07 16.48 1.25
CA TYR A 81 29.18 16.03 2.33
C TYR A 81 29.96 15.19 3.35
N LYS A 82 29.81 15.52 4.64
CA LYS A 82 30.33 14.73 5.75
C LYS A 82 29.18 14.14 6.57
N PRO A 83 29.29 12.90 7.09
CA PRO A 83 28.26 12.32 7.94
C PRO A 83 27.94 13.26 9.13
N GLY A 84 26.67 13.62 9.30
CA GLY A 84 26.24 14.53 10.37
C GLY A 84 26.26 16.02 10.01
N THR A 85 26.72 16.40 8.81
CA THR A 85 26.56 17.76 8.28
C THR A 85 25.24 17.90 7.52
N SER A 86 24.59 19.05 7.64
CA SER A 86 23.37 19.37 6.87
C SER A 86 23.73 19.84 5.46
N LEU A 87 22.83 19.58 4.51
CA LEU A 87 22.98 20.04 3.12
C LEU A 87 22.61 21.54 3.01
N GLY A 88 23.30 22.26 2.13
CA GLY A 88 23.05 23.67 1.82
C GLY A 88 24.03 24.67 2.49
N THR A 89 24.09 25.88 1.95
CA THR A 89 25.09 26.92 2.31
C THR A 89 24.98 27.45 3.74
N ARG A 90 23.79 27.36 4.36
CA ARG A 90 23.55 27.80 5.75
C ARG A 90 23.44 26.65 6.74
N GLY A 91 23.72 25.42 6.31
CA GLY A 91 23.58 24.24 7.16
C GLY A 91 22.16 24.09 7.76
N SER A 92 21.14 24.55 7.05
CA SER A 92 19.75 24.46 7.50
C SER A 92 19.38 23.00 7.74
N LYS A 93 19.16 22.64 9.01
CA LYS A 93 18.89 21.26 9.43
C LYS A 93 17.51 20.83 8.96
N ILE A 94 17.46 20.19 7.80
CA ILE A 94 16.37 19.26 7.47
C ILE A 94 16.96 17.88 7.65
N THR A 95 16.92 17.36 8.88
CA THR A 95 17.47 16.04 9.23
C THR A 95 16.47 14.91 8.97
N SER A 96 15.24 15.24 8.55
CA SER A 96 14.20 14.28 8.19
C SER A 96 13.30 14.87 7.09
N TYR A 97 12.75 14.00 6.24
CA TYR A 97 11.66 14.35 5.33
C TYR A 97 10.45 14.75 6.18
N GLN A 98 10.08 16.03 6.16
CA GLN A 98 8.83 16.52 6.72
C GLN A 98 7.80 16.47 5.59
N ASN A 99 6.77 15.63 5.72
CA ASN A 99 5.60 15.75 4.86
C ASN A 99 5.00 17.13 5.15
N LYS A 100 4.95 17.99 4.13
CA LYS A 100 4.14 19.21 4.21
C LYS A 100 2.69 18.77 4.02
N ASP A 101 1.87 19.06 5.03
CA ASP A 101 0.41 18.94 4.97
C ASP A 101 -0.17 19.78 3.82
#